data_AF-A0A443QV38-F1
#
_entry.id   AF-A0A443QV38-F1
#
_cell.length_a   1.000
_cell.length_b   1.000
_cell.length_c   1.000
_cell.angle_alpha   90.00
_cell.angle_beta   90.00
_cell.angle_gamma   90.00
#
_symmetry.space_group_name_H-M   'P 1'
#
loop_
_entity.id
_entity.type
_entity.pdbx_description
1 polymer ?
#
loop_
_entity_poly.entity_id
_entity_poly.type
_entity_poly.pdbx_seq_one_letter_code
_entity_poly.pdbx_strand_id
1 'polypeptide(L)' 'MGRYALPVGTCPSVGISGYTLGGGFGLSSRKFGLMIDRITEIEIVTADGMVLEAEFLES' A
#
# COMPACT_ATOMS: atom_id res chain seq x y z
N MET A 1 19.28 -6.09 11.61
CA MET A 1 18.43 -5.20 10.78
C MET A 1 17.38 -6.06 10.09
N GLY A 2 16.13 -5.59 10.01
CA GLY A 2 14.91 -6.39 9.80
C GLY A 2 14.92 -7.41 8.66
N ARG A 3 14.27 -8.56 8.88
CA ARG A 3 14.14 -9.66 7.90
C ARG A 3 13.08 -9.40 6.81
N TYR A 4 12.32 -8.30 6.91
CA TYR A 4 11.20 -7.97 6.05
C TYR A 4 11.26 -6.50 5.62
N ALA A 5 10.81 -6.24 4.40
CA ALA A 5 10.72 -4.91 3.82
C ALA A 5 9.56 -4.84 2.82
N LEU A 6 8.99 -3.65 2.65
CA LEU A 6 8.00 -3.35 1.62
C LEU A 6 8.65 -2.50 0.52
N PRO A 7 8.16 -2.57 -0.73
CA PRO A 7 8.67 -1.78 -1.84
C PRO A 7 8.23 -0.32 -1.73
N VAL A 8 8.88 0.44 -0.84
CA VAL A 8 8.59 1.85 -0.57
C VAL A 8 9.50 2.82 -1.35
N GLY A 9 9.10 4.08 -1.39
CA GLY A 9 9.81 5.15 -2.07
C GLY A 9 11.12 5.55 -1.38
N THR A 10 11.87 6.45 -2.01
CA THR A 10 13.17 6.91 -1.50
C THR A 10 13.08 8.10 -0.55
N CYS A 11 11.94 8.81 -0.52
CA CYS A 11 11.72 10.01 0.27
C CYS A 11 11.11 9.66 1.65
N PRO A 12 11.85 9.80 2.77
CA PRO A 12 11.36 9.37 4.09
C PRO A 12 10.13 10.12 4.61
N SER A 13 9.90 11.33 4.09
CA SER A 13 8.79 12.19 4.51
C SER A 13 7.49 11.94 3.76
N VAL A 14 7.48 11.08 2.73
CA VAL A 14 6.27 10.80 1.94
C VAL A 14 5.31 9.96 2.78
N GLY A 15 4.05 10.41 2.87
CA GLY A 15 3.00 9.68 3.58
C GLY A 15 2.65 8.36 2.90
N ILE A 16 2.47 7.31 3.69
CA ILE A 16 2.22 5.95 3.21
C ILE A 16 0.87 5.81 2.48
N SER A 17 -0.16 6.53 2.92
CA SER A 17 -1.53 6.39 2.38
C SER A 17 -1.60 6.80 0.91
N GLY A 18 -1.25 8.06 0.58
CA GLY A 18 -1.27 8.55 -0.81
C GLY A 18 -0.28 7.82 -1.71
N TYR A 19 0.90 7.47 -1.19
CA TYR A 19 1.90 6.69 -1.92
C TYR A 19 1.37 5.33 -2.33
N THR A 20 0.73 4.62 -1.40
CA THR A 20 0.18 3.29 -1.60
C THR A 20 -1.04 3.33 -2.52
N LEU A 21 -2.01 4.22 -2.26
CA LEU A 21 -3.25 4.34 -3.07
C LEU A 21 -3.00 4.82 -4.50
N GLY A 22 -1.91 5.55 -4.74
CA GLY A 22 -1.47 5.94 -6.08
C GLY A 22 -0.61 4.88 -6.80
N GLY A 23 -0.34 3.74 -6.16
CA GLY A 23 0.49 2.65 -6.67
C GLY A 23 1.72 2.41 -5.81
N GLY A 24 2.63 3.39 -5.76
CA GLY A 24 3.81 3.34 -4.92
C GLY A 24 4.97 2.57 -5.54
N PHE A 25 5.80 3.28 -6.32
CA PHE A 25 7.01 2.75 -6.94
C PHE A 25 8.26 3.05 -6.10
N GLY A 26 9.17 2.09 -6.01
CA GLY A 26 10.40 2.14 -5.25
C GLY A 26 11.53 1.32 -5.90
N LEU A 27 12.73 1.41 -5.32
CA LEU A 27 13.93 0.75 -5.88
C LEU A 27 13.79 -0.78 -6.00
N SER A 28 13.00 -1.38 -5.13
CA SER A 28 12.76 -2.82 -5.11
C SER A 28 11.48 -3.24 -5.84
N SER A 29 10.75 -2.31 -6.47
CA SER A 29 9.47 -2.60 -7.11
C SER A 29 9.58 -3.52 -8.32
N ARG A 30 10.72 -3.50 -9.02
CA ARG A 30 10.97 -4.46 -10.11
C ARG A 30 10.97 -5.91 -9.64
N LYS A 31 11.34 -6.16 -8.38
CA LYS A 31 11.39 -7.51 -7.79
C LYS A 31 10.13 -7.85 -7.00
N PHE A 32 9.55 -6.87 -6.30
CA PHE A 32 8.47 -7.08 -5.35
C PHE A 32 7.20 -6.30 -5.67
N GLY A 33 6.96 -5.90 -6.93
CA GLY A 33 5.79 -5.13 -7.33
C GLY A 33 5.72 -3.72 -6.74
N LEU A 34 4.63 -3.04 -7.02
CA LEU A 34 4.30 -1.77 -6.38
C LEU A 34 3.88 -2.00 -4.92
N MET A 35 3.87 -0.92 -4.13
CA MET A 35 3.35 -0.97 -2.77
C MET A 35 1.88 -1.41 -2.72
N ILE A 36 1.07 -0.96 -3.68
CA ILE A 36 -0.34 -1.36 -3.80
C ILE A 36 -0.52 -2.88 -4.01
N ASP A 37 0.42 -3.53 -4.69
CA ASP A 37 0.35 -4.98 -4.93
C ASP A 37 0.53 -5.79 -3.62
N ARG A 38 0.99 -5.13 -2.54
CA ARG A 38 1.23 -5.75 -1.22
C ARG A 38 0.10 -5.49 -0.22
N ILE A 39 -0.96 -4.80 -0.63
CA ILE A 39 -2.15 -4.61 0.21
C ILE A 39 -2.95 -5.92 0.25
N THR A 40 -3.32 -6.35 1.45
CA THR A 40 -4.26 -7.45 1.67
C THR A 40 -5.66 -6.95 2.03
N GLU A 41 -5.73 -5.79 2.68
CA GLU A 41 -6.97 -5.20 3.20
C GLU A 41 -6.83 -3.69 3.39
N ILE A 42 -7.95 -2.96 3.30
CA ILE A 42 -8.07 -1.53 3.59
C ILE A 42 -9.34 -1.27 4.40
N GLU A 43 -9.22 -0.53 5.50
CA GLU A 43 -10.35 0.12 6.17
C GLU A 43 -10.51 1.55 5.62
N ILE A 44 -11.71 1.90 5.16
CA ILE A 44 -11.99 3.20 4.53
C ILE A 44 -13.30 3.80 5.04
N VAL A 45 -13.31 5.14 5.20
CA VAL A 45 -14.54 5.91 5.41
C VAL A 45 -15.07 6.37 4.04
N THR A 46 -16.28 5.95 3.69
CA THR A 46 -16.94 6.33 2.43
C THR A 46 -17.51 7.74 2.50
N ALA A 47 -17.93 8.27 1.34
CA ALA A 47 -18.44 9.64 1.23
C ALA A 47 -19.72 9.90 2.05
N ASP A 48 -20.51 8.86 2.31
CA ASP A 48 -21.70 8.87 3.17
C ASP A 48 -21.38 8.58 4.65
N GLY A 49 -20.10 8.50 5.02
CA GLY A 49 -19.62 8.41 6.39
C GLY A 49 -19.63 7.00 6.97
N MET A 50 -19.83 5.96 6.15
CA MET A 50 -19.74 4.57 6.60
C MET A 50 -18.29 4.09 6.65
N VAL A 51 -17.95 3.27 7.64
CA VAL A 51 -16.67 2.55 7.70
C VAL A 51 -16.86 1.22 6.97
N LEU A 52 -16.02 0.95 5.98
CA LEU A 52 -15.98 -0.32 5.24
C LEU A 52 -14.60 -0.96 5.33
N GLU A 53 -14.58 -2.27 5.46
CA GLU A 53 -13.40 -3.11 5.27
C GLU A 53 -13.43 -3.69 3.85
N ALA A 54 -12.37 -3.49 3.09
CA ALA A 54 -12.20 -4.02 1.74
C ALA A 54 -10.97 -4.93 1.72
N GLU A 55 -11.22 -6.24 1.63
CA GLU A 55 -10.18 -7.24 1.50
C GLU A 55 -9.95 -7.65 0.04
N PHE A 56 -8.74 -8.09 -0.27
CA PHE A 56 -8.46 -8.69 -1.57
C PHE A 56 -8.89 -10.16 -1.54
N LEU A 57 -9.99 -10.51 -2.21
CA LEU A 57 -10.37 -11.91 -2.44
C LEU A 57 -9.40 -12.52 -3.45
N GLU A 58 -8.59 -13.50 -3.02
CA GLU A 58 -7.81 -14.32 -3.96
C GLU A 58 -8.76 -15.20 -4.82
N SER A 59 -8.48 -15.30 -6.12
CA SER A 59 -9.11 -16.26 -7.04
C SER A 59 -8.26 -17.50 -7.25
#